data_AF-A0A0A2WKZ2-F1
#
_entry.id   AF-A0A0A2WKZ2-F1
#
_cell.length_a   1.000
_cell.length_b   1.000
_cell.length_c   1.000
_cell.angle_alpha   90.00
_cell.angle_beta   90.00
_cell.angle_gamma   90.00
#
_symmetry.space_group_name_H-M   'P 1'
#
loop_
_entity.id
_entity.type
_entity.pdbx_description
1 polymer ?
#
loop_
_entity_poly.entity_id
_entity_poly.type
_entity_poly.pdbx_seq_one_letter_code
_entity_poly.pdbx_strand_id
1 'polypeptide(L)'
;MAPATTDRDRWLALGLLVAALAIAYFVLLHPWWTVPMLDTEDRIADLQSRELRVRTQLAQAPAVERRLVQVREALRGRPGFLPEATPELATAGLVQRLEAVVAQASPGNRSCAITNRSPLADQRPAERFQRVTVQVRLRCGTGELATALHALESGSPRVFVENLSILAQRYFYMPGQGKAQSGGLDVSFDLYGYIAPRAPGRPARAPPTASPEPPPPPEETGGLNETE
;
A
#
# COMPACT_ATOMS: atom_id res chain seq x y z
N MET A 1 -37.46 -86.25 -5.83
CA MET A 1 -37.01 -86.15 -7.23
C MET A 1 -36.35 -84.78 -7.37
N ALA A 2 -35.02 -84.72 -7.25
CA ALA A 2 -34.29 -83.45 -7.40
C ALA A 2 -34.13 -83.15 -8.90
N PRO A 3 -34.44 -81.93 -9.38
CA PRO A 3 -34.32 -81.60 -10.79
C PRO A 3 -32.84 -81.68 -11.24
N ALA A 4 -32.62 -82.27 -12.41
CA ALA A 4 -31.30 -82.29 -13.04
C ALA A 4 -30.90 -80.84 -13.40
N THR A 5 -29.78 -80.38 -12.86
CA THR A 5 -29.27 -79.03 -13.13
C THR A 5 -28.78 -78.93 -14.57
N THR A 6 -29.29 -77.96 -15.33
CA THR A 6 -28.82 -77.73 -16.70
C THR A 6 -27.54 -76.90 -16.71
N ASP A 7 -26.75 -76.97 -17.78
CA ASP A 7 -25.47 -76.24 -17.90
C ASP A 7 -25.66 -74.71 -17.80
N ARG A 8 -26.84 -74.23 -18.25
CA ARG A 8 -27.28 -72.83 -18.11
C ARG A 8 -27.44 -72.41 -16.65
N ASP A 9 -27.96 -73.29 -15.80
CA ASP A 9 -28.15 -72.99 -14.37
C ASP A 9 -26.79 -72.85 -13.64
N ARG A 10 -25.78 -73.61 -14.08
CA ARG A 10 -24.41 -73.52 -13.52
C ARG A 10 -23.74 -72.20 -13.86
N TRP A 11 -23.85 -71.75 -15.11
CA TRP A 11 -23.34 -70.44 -15.53
C TRP A 11 -24.06 -69.29 -14.83
N LEU A 12 -25.38 -69.39 -14.65
CA LEU A 12 -26.15 -68.41 -13.88
C LEU A 12 -25.74 -68.38 -12.41
N ALA A 13 -25.54 -69.53 -11.78
CA ALA A 13 -25.06 -69.62 -10.40
C ALA A 13 -23.65 -69.02 -10.25
N LEU A 14 -22.76 -69.26 -11.21
CA LEU A 14 -21.40 -68.70 -11.20
C LEU A 14 -21.41 -67.18 -11.38
N GLY A 15 -22.25 -66.66 -12.30
CA GLY A 15 -22.45 -65.22 -12.47
C GLY A 15 -23.01 -64.56 -11.20
N LEU A 16 -23.99 -65.20 -10.54
CA LEU A 16 -24.53 -64.72 -9.26
C LEU A 16 -23.49 -64.73 -8.14
N LEU A 17 -22.64 -65.76 -8.06
CA LEU A 17 -21.56 -65.83 -7.08
C LEU A 17 -20.56 -64.68 -7.28
N VAL A 18 -20.13 -64.43 -8.51
CA VAL A 18 -19.21 -63.33 -8.83
C VAL A 18 -19.85 -61.99 -8.51
N ALA A 19 -21.12 -61.79 -8.86
CA ALA A 19 -21.86 -60.59 -8.52
C ALA A 19 -21.94 -60.38 -7.00
N ALA A 20 -22.25 -61.44 -6.23
CA ALA A 20 -22.30 -61.38 -4.77
C ALA A 20 -20.93 -61.04 -4.15
N LEU A 21 -19.85 -61.61 -4.67
CA LEU A 21 -18.49 -61.29 -4.23
C LEU A 21 -18.08 -59.85 -4.56
N ALA A 22 -18.43 -59.36 -5.75
CA ALA A 22 -18.19 -57.97 -6.13
C ALA A 22 -18.95 -57.02 -5.19
N ILE A 23 -20.22 -57.30 -4.91
CA ILE A 23 -21.04 -56.51 -3.98
C ILE A 23 -20.40 -56.52 -2.58
N ALA A 24 -19.99 -57.68 -2.07
CA ALA A 24 -19.32 -57.78 -0.79
C ALA A 24 -18.02 -56.94 -0.75
N TYR A 25 -17.21 -56.97 -1.81
CA TYR A 25 -16.01 -56.13 -1.92
C TYR A 25 -16.34 -54.63 -1.91
N PHE A 26 -17.32 -54.20 -2.71
CA PHE A 26 -17.71 -52.79 -2.80
C PHE A 26 -18.33 -52.24 -1.51
N VAL A 27 -18.98 -53.08 -0.70
CA VAL A 27 -19.61 -52.65 0.55
C VAL A 27 -18.67 -52.75 1.75
N LEU A 28 -17.77 -53.75 1.79
CA LEU A 28 -16.89 -53.95 2.94
C LEU A 28 -15.52 -53.30 2.73
N LEU A 29 -14.87 -53.56 1.61
CA LEU A 29 -13.47 -53.17 1.40
C LEU A 29 -13.32 -51.75 0.87
N HIS A 30 -14.13 -51.38 -0.10
CA HIS A 30 -14.02 -50.07 -0.74
C HIS A 30 -14.26 -48.90 0.22
N PRO A 31 -15.37 -48.82 1.00
CA PRO A 31 -15.59 -47.69 1.90
C PRO A 31 -14.65 -47.69 3.11
N TRP A 32 -14.23 -48.87 3.58
CA TRP A 32 -13.38 -48.96 4.77
C TRP A 32 -11.90 -48.70 4.48
N TRP A 33 -11.44 -48.99 3.26
CA TRP A 33 -10.00 -48.96 2.95
C TRP A 33 -9.63 -48.01 1.83
N THR A 34 -10.29 -48.11 0.66
CA THR A 34 -9.85 -47.33 -0.51
C THR A 34 -10.22 -45.86 -0.40
N VAL A 35 -11.42 -45.55 0.07
CA VAL A 35 -11.88 -44.16 0.28
C VAL A 35 -10.99 -43.38 1.27
N PRO A 36 -10.70 -43.87 2.50
CA PRO A 36 -9.88 -43.10 3.44
C PRO A 36 -8.42 -42.96 3.00
N MET A 37 -7.87 -43.93 2.27
CA MET A 37 -6.51 -43.84 1.71
C MET A 37 -6.43 -42.70 0.68
N LEU A 38 -7.38 -42.66 -0.26
CA LEU A 38 -7.44 -41.61 -1.29
C LEU A 38 -7.65 -40.22 -0.69
N ASP A 39 -8.54 -40.08 0.29
CA ASP A 39 -8.78 -38.79 0.97
C ASP A 39 -7.51 -38.28 1.68
N THR A 40 -6.70 -39.18 2.25
CA THR A 40 -5.43 -38.82 2.88
C THR A 40 -4.41 -38.35 1.86
N GLU A 41 -4.30 -39.02 0.71
CA GLU A 41 -3.42 -38.60 -0.39
C GLU A 41 -3.81 -37.23 -0.94
N ASP A 42 -5.10 -36.97 -1.14
CA ASP A 42 -5.62 -35.67 -1.59
C ASP A 42 -5.28 -34.55 -0.58
N ARG A 43 -5.42 -34.81 0.72
CA ARG A 43 -5.02 -33.87 1.78
C ARG A 43 -3.52 -33.58 1.75
N ILE A 44 -2.68 -34.59 1.57
CA ILE A 44 -1.23 -34.42 1.47
C ILE A 44 -0.88 -33.56 0.25
N ALA A 45 -1.50 -33.85 -0.90
CA ALA A 45 -1.28 -33.09 -2.13
C ALA A 45 -1.69 -31.62 -1.97
N ASP A 46 -2.83 -31.35 -1.33
CA ASP A 46 -3.28 -29.97 -1.04
C ASP A 46 -2.29 -29.25 -0.12
N LEU A 47 -1.86 -29.87 0.98
CA LEU A 47 -0.89 -29.28 1.91
C LEU A 47 0.46 -28.98 1.24
N GLN A 48 0.96 -29.90 0.41
CA GLN A 48 2.19 -29.68 -0.37
C GLN A 48 2.03 -28.52 -1.36
N SER A 49 0.87 -28.42 -2.01
CA SER A 49 0.59 -27.31 -2.94
C SER A 49 0.59 -25.96 -2.23
N ARG A 50 0.02 -25.89 -1.01
CA ARG A 50 0.01 -24.69 -0.17
C ARG A 50 1.42 -24.34 0.30
N GLU A 51 2.19 -25.34 0.74
CA GLU A 51 3.57 -25.15 1.14
C GLU A 51 4.41 -24.58 -0.01
N LEU A 52 4.28 -25.14 -1.22
CA LEU A 52 4.99 -24.65 -2.40
C LEU A 52 4.65 -23.19 -2.70
N ARG A 53 3.37 -22.80 -2.61
CA ARG A 53 2.94 -21.40 -2.79
C ARG A 53 3.57 -20.47 -1.75
N VAL A 54 3.60 -20.88 -0.48
CA VAL A 54 4.21 -20.07 0.58
C VAL A 54 5.73 -19.99 0.40
N ARG A 55 6.41 -21.11 0.12
CA ARG A 55 7.86 -21.14 -0.12
C ARG A 55 8.25 -20.27 -1.33
N THR A 56 7.48 -20.32 -2.42
CA THR A 56 7.75 -19.49 -3.61
C THR A 56 7.56 -18.00 -3.33
N GLN A 57 6.58 -17.61 -2.52
CA GLN A 57 6.43 -16.23 -2.06
C GLN A 57 7.59 -15.78 -1.16
N LEU A 58 7.99 -16.62 -0.19
CA LEU A 58 9.13 -16.34 0.68
C LEU A 58 10.45 -16.24 -0.09
N ALA A 59 10.63 -17.02 -1.15
CA ALA A 59 11.80 -16.94 -2.03
C ALA A 59 11.93 -15.58 -2.75
N GLN A 60 10.84 -14.81 -2.87
CA GLN A 60 10.86 -13.45 -3.45
C GLN A 60 11.27 -12.37 -2.45
N ALA A 61 11.14 -12.61 -1.15
CA ALA A 61 11.49 -11.65 -0.09
C ALA A 61 12.90 -11.02 -0.25
N PRO A 62 13.99 -11.76 -0.51
CA PRO A 62 15.32 -11.16 -0.66
C PRO A 62 15.47 -10.30 -1.92
N ALA A 63 14.69 -10.55 -2.97
CA ALA A 63 14.67 -9.68 -4.15
C ALA A 63 13.97 -8.36 -3.83
N VAL A 64 12.85 -8.41 -3.11
CA VAL A 64 12.11 -7.22 -2.65
C VAL A 64 12.97 -6.39 -1.69
N GLU A 65 13.64 -7.02 -0.72
CA GLU A 65 14.50 -6.32 0.24
C GLU A 65 15.66 -5.59 -0.47
N ARG A 66 16.34 -6.25 -1.42
CA ARG A 66 17.39 -5.61 -2.23
C ARG A 66 16.87 -4.42 -3.03
N ARG A 67 15.70 -4.56 -3.66
CA ARG A 67 15.07 -3.45 -4.39
C ARG A 67 14.69 -2.30 -3.47
N LEU A 68 14.19 -2.61 -2.28
CA LEU A 68 13.81 -1.61 -1.29
C LEU A 68 15.04 -0.88 -0.73
N VAL A 69 16.17 -1.55 -0.51
CA VAL A 69 17.44 -0.90 -0.16
C VAL A 69 17.91 0.01 -1.29
N GLN A 70 17.93 -0.46 -2.54
CA GLN A 70 18.31 0.35 -3.71
C GLN A 70 17.44 1.61 -3.83
N VAL A 71 16.13 1.48 -3.68
CA VAL A 71 15.19 2.63 -3.74
C VAL A 71 15.43 3.58 -2.58
N ARG A 72 15.66 3.08 -1.35
CA ARG A 72 15.97 3.94 -0.20
C ARG A 72 17.27 4.73 -0.41
N GLU A 73 18.31 4.09 -0.95
CA GLU A 73 19.57 4.75 -1.26
C GLU A 73 19.40 5.81 -2.36
N ALA A 74 18.67 5.48 -3.43
CA ALA A 74 18.35 6.45 -4.48
C ALA A 74 17.54 7.65 -3.95
N LEU A 75 16.63 7.42 -3.00
CA LEU A 75 15.84 8.47 -2.35
C LEU A 75 16.66 9.34 -1.38
N ARG A 76 17.76 8.83 -0.80
CA ARG A 76 18.66 9.68 0.01
C ARG A 76 19.28 10.81 -0.82
N GLY A 77 19.54 10.58 -2.11
CA GLY A 77 20.06 11.60 -3.03
C GLY A 77 19.01 12.58 -3.55
N ARG A 78 17.71 12.31 -3.34
CA ARG A 78 16.58 13.16 -3.79
C ARG A 78 15.56 13.25 -2.66
N PRO A 79 15.82 14.05 -1.61
CA PRO A 79 14.96 14.11 -0.43
C PRO A 79 13.54 14.51 -0.85
N GLY A 80 12.60 13.58 -0.70
CA GLY A 80 11.17 13.83 -0.94
C GLY A 80 10.51 14.66 0.16
N PHE A 81 11.23 14.90 1.27
CA PHE A 81 10.79 15.70 2.39
C PHE A 81 11.54 17.02 2.44
N LEU A 82 10.88 18.02 3.02
CA LEU A 82 11.48 19.30 3.39
C LEU A 82 12.61 19.06 4.41
N PRO A 83 13.77 19.73 4.26
CA PRO A 83 14.91 19.56 5.16
C PRO A 83 14.67 20.19 6.55
N GLU A 84 13.65 21.05 6.69
CA GLU A 84 13.35 21.74 7.94
C GLU A 84 12.65 20.82 8.95
N ALA A 85 12.97 21.03 10.24
CA ALA A 85 12.51 20.16 11.32
C ALA A 85 11.14 20.55 11.91
N THR A 86 10.68 21.78 11.69
CA THR A 86 9.41 22.31 12.22
C THR A 86 8.59 22.94 11.10
N PRO A 87 7.24 22.98 11.24
CA PRO A 87 6.38 23.53 10.20
C PRO A 87 6.61 25.03 9.94
N GLU A 88 6.98 25.80 10.95
CA GLU A 88 7.27 27.23 10.82
C GLU A 88 8.53 27.47 9.98
N LEU A 89 9.58 26.70 10.25
CA LEU A 89 10.83 26.74 9.48
C LEU A 89 10.60 26.27 8.04
N ALA A 90 9.83 25.19 7.87
CA ALA A 90 9.45 24.66 6.57
C ALA A 90 8.67 25.69 5.72
N THR A 91 7.75 26.43 6.35
CA THR A 91 6.99 27.51 5.69
C THR A 91 7.93 28.60 5.17
N ALA A 92 8.87 29.06 6.01
CA ALA A 92 9.85 30.07 5.62
C ALA A 92 10.77 29.57 4.49
N GLY A 93 11.25 28.33 4.58
CA GLY A 93 12.09 27.70 3.56
C GLY A 93 11.36 27.48 2.23
N LEU A 94 10.06 27.19 2.24
CA LEU A 94 9.23 27.13 1.03
C LEU A 94 9.12 28.50 0.34
N VAL A 95 8.84 29.55 1.11
CA VAL A 95 8.73 30.93 0.59
C VAL A 95 10.05 31.39 -0.02
N GLN A 96 11.19 31.16 0.65
CA GLN A 96 12.51 31.51 0.13
C GLN A 96 12.85 30.80 -1.18
N ARG A 97 12.50 29.51 -1.30
CA ARG A 97 12.70 28.74 -2.53
C ARG A 97 11.82 29.24 -3.67
N LEU A 98 10.54 29.53 -3.40
CA LEU A 98 9.65 30.12 -4.38
C LEU A 98 10.23 31.42 -4.95
N GLU A 99 10.73 32.30 -4.07
CA GLU A 99 11.37 33.55 -4.49
C GLU A 99 12.59 33.32 -5.38
N ALA A 100 13.44 32.36 -5.02
CA ALA A 100 14.61 32.00 -5.83
C ALA A 100 14.20 31.49 -7.23
N VAL A 101 13.17 30.64 -7.32
CA VAL A 101 12.67 30.13 -8.60
C VAL A 101 12.03 31.23 -9.45
N VAL A 102 11.24 32.11 -8.84
CA VAL A 102 10.63 33.24 -9.55
C VAL A 102 11.70 34.23 -10.03
N ALA A 103 12.73 34.50 -9.21
CA ALA A 103 13.85 35.35 -9.59
C ALA A 103 14.66 34.75 -10.77
N GLN A 104 14.80 33.43 -10.81
CA GLN A 104 15.44 32.73 -11.92
C GLN A 104 14.60 32.74 -13.20
N ALA A 105 13.27 32.58 -13.07
CA ALA A 105 12.35 32.59 -14.21
C ALA A 105 12.12 34.00 -14.80
N SER A 106 12.26 35.06 -13.99
CA SER A 106 12.07 36.46 -14.42
C SER A 106 13.27 37.35 -14.04
N PRO A 107 14.40 37.26 -14.77
CA PRO A 107 15.54 38.15 -14.56
C PRO A 107 15.13 39.62 -14.72
N GLY A 108 15.26 40.38 -13.63
CA GLY A 108 14.88 41.81 -13.56
C GLY A 108 13.43 42.10 -13.15
N ASN A 109 12.67 41.12 -12.66
CA ASN A 109 11.32 41.30 -12.09
C ASN A 109 10.30 42.00 -13.03
N ARG A 110 10.48 41.83 -14.35
CA ARG A 110 9.64 42.51 -15.36
C ARG A 110 8.43 41.67 -15.79
N SER A 111 8.52 40.35 -15.67
CA SER A 111 7.52 39.43 -16.20
C SER A 111 6.79 38.62 -15.13
N CYS A 112 7.30 38.55 -13.90
CA CYS A 112 6.69 37.84 -12.77
C CYS A 112 6.84 38.59 -11.46
N ALA A 113 5.73 38.96 -10.82
CA ALA A 113 5.71 39.61 -9.52
C ALA A 113 4.82 38.84 -8.54
N ILE A 114 5.34 38.54 -7.35
CA ILE A 114 4.56 37.90 -6.27
C ILE A 114 3.64 38.96 -5.66
N THR A 115 2.33 38.68 -5.63
CA THR A 115 1.33 39.59 -5.07
C THR A 115 0.94 39.23 -3.63
N ASN A 116 0.90 37.94 -3.29
CA ASN A 116 0.61 37.49 -1.93
C ASN A 116 1.33 36.16 -1.63
N ARG A 117 1.79 36.02 -0.39
CA ARG A 117 2.39 34.82 0.20
C ARG A 117 1.81 34.68 1.61
N SER A 118 0.84 33.79 1.77
CA SER A 118 0.16 33.59 3.05
C SER A 118 0.35 32.15 3.51
N PRO A 119 0.94 31.91 4.71
CA PRO A 119 0.95 30.57 5.29
C PRO A 119 -0.48 30.09 5.48
N LEU A 120 -0.78 28.87 5.02
CA LEU A 120 -2.08 28.26 5.22
C LEU A 120 -1.92 27.13 6.25
N ALA A 121 -2.50 27.32 7.43
CA ALA A 121 -2.52 26.27 8.44
C ALA A 121 -3.30 25.07 7.90
N ASP A 122 -2.67 23.90 7.87
CA ASP A 122 -3.34 22.69 7.44
C ASP A 122 -4.34 22.27 8.53
N GLN A 123 -5.63 22.29 8.20
CA GLN A 123 -6.70 21.92 9.13
C GLN A 123 -6.92 20.41 9.18
N ARG A 124 -6.20 19.63 8.36
CA ARG A 124 -6.31 18.17 8.32
C ARG A 124 -5.58 17.55 9.51
N PRO A 125 -6.11 16.47 10.13
CA PRO A 125 -5.41 15.74 11.16
C PRO A 125 -4.05 15.25 10.66
N ALA A 126 -2.99 15.37 11.46
CA ALA A 126 -1.67 14.85 11.09
C ALA A 126 -1.69 13.31 11.10
N GLU A 127 -1.94 12.68 9.95
CA GLU A 127 -2.10 11.21 9.86
C GLU A 127 -0.77 10.47 10.07
N ARG A 128 0.29 10.88 9.36
CA ARG A 128 1.62 10.21 9.44
C ARG A 128 2.79 11.15 9.13
N PHE A 129 2.56 12.10 8.23
CA PHE A 129 3.52 13.11 7.85
C PHE A 129 2.87 14.47 8.03
N GLN A 130 3.56 15.40 8.69
CA GLN A 130 3.05 16.75 8.83
C GLN A 130 3.22 17.48 7.49
N ARG A 131 2.11 18.00 6.98
CA ARG A 131 2.05 18.77 5.74
C ARG A 131 2.12 20.26 6.07
N VAL A 132 2.84 21.01 5.25
CA VAL A 132 2.99 22.46 5.35
C VAL A 132 2.59 23.06 4.01
N THR A 133 1.66 24.03 4.04
CA THR A 133 1.08 24.63 2.84
C THR A 133 1.25 26.15 2.87
N VAL A 134 1.58 26.72 1.72
CA VAL A 134 1.69 28.16 1.50
C VAL A 134 0.80 28.52 0.32
N GLN A 135 -0.15 29.43 0.54
CA GLN A 135 -0.94 29.99 -0.54
C GLN A 135 -0.12 31.09 -1.22
N VAL A 136 0.05 30.95 -2.54
CA VAL A 136 0.84 31.84 -3.38
C VAL A 136 -0.08 32.49 -4.40
N ARG A 137 0.06 33.81 -4.53
CA ARG A 137 -0.54 34.57 -5.62
C ARG A 137 0.54 35.35 -6.35
N LEU A 138 0.60 35.21 -7.66
CA LEU A 138 1.60 35.82 -8.50
C LEU A 138 1.00 36.35 -9.79
N ARG A 139 1.64 37.37 -10.36
CA ARG A 139 1.30 37.92 -11.68
C ARG A 139 2.45 37.63 -12.61
N CYS A 140 2.26 36.72 -13.56
CA CYS A 140 3.31 36.24 -14.47
C CYS A 140 2.89 36.30 -15.95
N GLY A 141 3.86 36.42 -16.86
CA GLY A 141 3.69 36.07 -18.27
C GLY A 141 3.51 34.56 -18.46
N THR A 142 2.96 34.15 -19.61
CA THR A 142 2.67 32.73 -19.92
C THR A 142 3.93 31.87 -19.96
N GLY A 143 5.01 32.35 -20.60
CA GLY A 143 6.26 31.60 -20.75
C GLY A 143 7.05 31.48 -19.44
N GLU A 144 7.08 32.56 -18.66
CA GLU A 144 7.73 32.62 -17.37
C GLU A 144 7.00 31.76 -16.33
N LEU A 145 5.66 31.73 -16.39
CA LEU A 145 4.85 30.83 -15.56
C LEU A 145 5.19 29.35 -15.82
N ALA A 146 5.24 28.94 -17.08
CA ALA A 146 5.56 27.55 -17.43
C ALA A 146 6.94 27.14 -16.92
N THR A 147 7.92 28.05 -17.06
CA THR A 147 9.29 27.83 -16.57
C THR A 147 9.32 27.75 -15.04
N ALA A 148 8.62 28.63 -14.35
CA ALA A 148 8.55 28.64 -12.88
C ALA A 148 7.87 27.39 -12.32
N LEU A 149 6.73 26.97 -12.89
CA LEU A 149 6.05 25.74 -12.46
C LEU A 149 6.91 24.50 -12.71
N HIS A 150 7.57 24.43 -13.87
CA HIS A 150 8.46 23.31 -14.18
C HIS A 150 9.65 23.23 -13.21
N ALA A 151 10.23 24.38 -12.85
CA ALA A 151 11.33 24.44 -11.88
C ALA A 151 10.87 24.07 -10.45
N LEU A 152 9.65 24.45 -10.05
CA LEU A 152 9.07 24.03 -8.76
C LEU A 152 8.78 22.52 -8.72
N GLU A 153 8.24 21.95 -9.80
CA GLU A 153 7.91 20.51 -9.87
C GLU A 153 9.14 19.61 -9.98
N SER A 154 10.14 20.01 -10.77
CA SER A 154 11.38 19.25 -10.97
C SER A 154 12.42 19.45 -9.86
N GLY A 155 12.18 20.42 -8.96
CA GLY A 155 13.05 20.78 -7.86
C GLY A 155 13.21 19.66 -6.82
N SER A 156 14.26 19.79 -6.01
CA SER A 156 14.45 19.00 -4.79
C SER A 156 14.62 19.98 -3.63
N PRO A 157 13.85 19.88 -2.54
CA PRO A 157 12.92 18.81 -2.15
C PRO A 157 11.61 18.78 -2.95
N ARG A 158 10.91 17.63 -2.93
CA ARG A 158 9.62 17.48 -3.64
C ARG A 158 8.56 18.39 -3.02
N VAL A 159 8.04 19.30 -3.83
CA VAL A 159 6.91 20.17 -3.50
C VAL A 159 5.80 19.92 -4.51
N PHE A 160 4.57 20.16 -4.08
CA PHE A 160 3.38 19.88 -4.87
C PHE A 160 2.53 21.14 -4.97
N VAL A 161 1.84 21.27 -6.10
CA VAL A 161 0.95 22.39 -6.39
C VAL A 161 -0.49 21.89 -6.31
N GLU A 162 -1.28 22.51 -5.43
CA GLU A 162 -2.72 22.29 -5.24
C GLU A 162 -3.49 23.56 -5.64
N ASN A 163 -4.79 23.43 -5.95
CA ASN A 163 -5.69 24.57 -6.20
C ASN A 163 -5.18 25.61 -7.21
N LEU A 164 -4.53 25.17 -8.30
CA LEU A 164 -4.05 26.06 -9.34
C LEU A 164 -5.22 26.74 -10.07
N SER A 165 -5.26 28.07 -10.02
CA SER A 165 -6.21 28.92 -10.73
C SER A 165 -5.44 29.97 -11.52
N ILE A 166 -5.75 30.07 -12.81
CA ILE A 166 -5.11 30.98 -13.75
C ILE A 166 -6.17 31.91 -14.32
N LEU A 167 -5.99 33.22 -14.11
CA LEU A 167 -6.90 34.25 -14.58
C LEU A 167 -6.15 35.17 -15.56
N ALA A 168 -6.65 35.30 -16.78
CA ALA A 168 -6.12 36.27 -17.74
C ALA A 168 -6.55 37.68 -17.31
N GLN A 169 -5.59 38.57 -17.03
CA GLN A 169 -5.93 39.95 -16.75
C GLN A 169 -6.20 40.70 -18.05
N ARG A 170 -7.38 41.30 -18.13
CA ARG A 170 -7.80 42.07 -19.29
C ARG A 170 -6.98 43.34 -19.40
N TYR A 171 -6.51 43.58 -20.61
CA TYR A 171 -5.77 44.76 -21.02
C TYR A 171 -6.64 46.02 -20.86
N PHE A 172 -6.24 46.98 -20.03
CA PHE A 172 -6.74 48.35 -20.13
C PHE A 172 -5.72 49.15 -20.92
N TYR A 173 -6.04 49.47 -22.17
CA TYR A 173 -5.25 50.40 -22.96
C TYR A 173 -5.47 51.81 -22.40
N MET A 174 -4.51 52.32 -21.62
CA MET A 174 -4.48 53.75 -21.26
C MET A 174 -3.78 54.51 -22.41
N PRO A 175 -4.49 55.39 -23.15
CA PRO A 175 -3.86 56.21 -24.16
C PRO A 175 -2.86 57.17 -23.50
N GLY A 176 -1.59 57.12 -23.92
CA GLY A 176 -0.51 57.98 -23.41
C GLY A 176 0.72 57.26 -22.87
N GLN A 177 0.62 55.96 -22.55
CA GLN A 177 1.80 55.14 -22.21
C GLN A 177 2.10 54.17 -23.37
N GLY A 178 3.05 54.57 -24.24
CA GLY A 178 3.47 53.81 -25.43
C GLY A 178 4.19 52.49 -25.17
N LYS A 179 3.96 51.85 -24.02
CA LYS A 179 4.44 50.50 -23.74
C LYS A 179 3.23 49.63 -23.49
N ALA A 180 3.03 48.71 -24.42
CA ALA A 180 2.14 47.59 -24.22
C ALA A 180 2.61 46.79 -22.99
N GLN A 181 2.01 47.01 -21.81
CA GLN A 181 2.21 46.16 -20.66
C GLN A 181 1.55 44.82 -20.98
N SER A 182 2.34 43.83 -21.36
CA SER A 182 1.88 42.45 -21.59
C SER A 182 0.90 42.05 -20.49
N GLY A 183 -0.36 41.78 -20.85
CA GLY A 183 -1.41 41.43 -19.90
C GLY A 183 -0.97 40.20 -19.12
N GLY A 184 -0.58 40.41 -17.86
CA GLY A 184 -0.11 39.33 -17.01
C GLY A 184 -1.25 38.35 -16.69
N LEU A 185 -0.91 37.08 -16.50
CA LEU A 185 -1.78 36.12 -15.85
C LEU A 185 -1.72 36.37 -14.35
N ASP A 186 -2.87 36.48 -13.70
CA ASP A 186 -2.98 36.40 -12.24
C ASP A 186 -3.19 34.93 -11.88
N VAL A 187 -2.20 34.35 -11.22
CA VAL A 187 -2.16 32.93 -10.88
C VAL A 187 -2.18 32.79 -9.37
N SER A 188 -3.07 31.94 -8.87
CA SER A 188 -3.08 31.53 -7.47
C SER A 188 -2.95 30.02 -7.38
N PHE A 189 -2.12 29.54 -6.47
CA PHE A 189 -1.98 28.12 -6.18
C PHE A 189 -1.50 27.91 -4.74
N ASP A 190 -1.74 26.72 -4.23
CA ASP A 190 -1.28 26.28 -2.92
C ASP A 190 -0.05 25.40 -3.10
N LEU A 191 1.10 25.85 -2.60
CA LEU A 191 2.33 25.07 -2.61
C LEU A 191 2.44 24.30 -1.29
N TYR A 192 2.56 22.98 -1.34
CA TYR A 192 2.72 22.17 -0.14
C TYR A 192 3.87 21.19 -0.21
N GLY A 193 4.39 20.84 0.96
CA GLY A 193 5.41 19.82 1.13
C GLY A 193 5.25 19.11 2.48
N TYR A 194 5.97 18.00 2.62
CA TYR A 194 5.94 17.19 3.83
C TYR A 194 7.26 17.31 4.58
N ILE A 195 7.20 17.42 5.90
CA ILE A 195 8.38 17.27 6.74
C ILE A 195 8.58 15.79 7.10
N ALA A 196 9.83 15.36 7.19
CA ALA A 196 10.13 14.00 7.64
C ALA A 196 9.61 13.81 9.07
N PRO A 197 8.98 12.67 9.39
CA PRO A 197 8.57 12.42 10.76
C PRO A 197 9.85 12.33 11.58
N ARG A 198 9.97 13.18 12.60
CA ARG A 198 11.04 13.03 13.58
C ARG A 198 10.88 11.64 14.15
N ALA A 199 11.92 10.81 14.04
CA ALA A 199 11.89 9.47 14.61
C ALA A 199 11.38 9.60 16.05
N PRO A 200 10.23 9.01 16.39
CA PRO A 200 9.76 9.05 17.77
C PRO A 200 10.90 8.47 18.59
N GLY A 201 11.34 9.22 19.61
CA GLY A 201 12.27 8.67 20.61
C GLY A 201 11.71 7.31 20.99
N ARG A 202 12.49 6.26 20.71
CA ARG A 202 12.04 4.86 20.72
C ARG A 202 11.22 4.65 21.98
N PRO A 203 9.88 4.43 21.90
CA PRO A 203 9.13 4.09 23.10
C PRO A 203 9.80 2.85 23.66
N ALA A 204 10.23 2.94 24.93
CA ALA A 204 10.84 1.84 25.63
C ALA A 204 9.95 0.61 25.40
N ARG A 205 10.53 -0.41 24.77
CA ARG A 205 9.83 -1.65 24.45
C ARG A 205 9.21 -2.15 25.74
N ALA A 206 7.88 -2.10 25.84
CA ALA A 206 7.18 -2.78 26.91
C ALA A 206 7.66 -4.25 26.88
N PRO A 207 8.09 -4.82 28.02
CA PRO A 207 8.54 -6.20 28.06
C PRO A 207 7.44 -7.10 27.50
N PRO A 208 7.80 -8.21 26.81
CA PRO A 208 6.82 -9.13 26.27
C PRO A 208 5.93 -9.59 27.41
N THR A 209 4.64 -9.25 27.34
CA THR A 209 3.61 -9.89 28.16
C THR A 209 3.73 -11.39 27.92
N ALA A 210 3.99 -12.11 29.01
CA ALA A 210 4.08 -13.55 29.01
C ALA A 210 2.87 -14.15 28.30
N SER A 211 3.14 -15.13 27.44
CA SER A 211 2.11 -15.93 26.76
C SER A 211 1.07 -16.44 27.76
N PRO A 212 -0.21 -16.58 27.36
CA PRO A 212 -1.21 -17.21 28.23
C PRO A 212 -0.76 -18.64 28.52
N GLU A 213 -0.57 -18.94 29.80
CA GLU A 213 -0.31 -20.29 30.29
C GLU A 213 -1.49 -21.21 29.93
N PRO A 214 -1.25 -22.43 29.41
CA PRO A 214 -2.33 -23.34 29.07
C PRO A 214 -3.11 -23.75 30.34
N PRO A 215 -4.43 -23.97 30.24
CA PRO A 215 -5.26 -24.30 31.41
C PRO A 215 -4.85 -25.66 32.00
N PRO A 216 -4.95 -25.83 33.33
CA PRO A 216 -4.60 -27.08 33.99
C PRO A 216 -5.58 -28.20 33.59
N PRO A 217 -5.12 -29.48 33.61
CA PRO A 217 -5.96 -30.63 33.27
C PRO A 217 -7.07 -30.83 34.31
N PRO A 218 -8.21 -31.44 33.91
CA PRO A 218 -9.32 -31.71 34.83
C PRO A 218 -8.95 -32.74 35.89
N GLU A 219 -9.25 -32.42 37.15
CA GLU A 219 -9.15 -33.36 38.28
C GLU A 219 -10.12 -34.54 38.08
N GLU A 220 -9.57 -35.75 37.95
CA GLU A 220 -10.34 -36.99 38.09
C GLU A 220 -10.96 -37.04 39.48
N THR A 221 -12.29 -36.92 39.53
CA THR A 221 -13.07 -37.21 40.73
C THR A 221 -13.07 -38.72 40.92
N GLY A 222 -12.03 -39.23 41.58
CA GLY A 222 -11.94 -40.61 42.05
C GLY A 222 -13.00 -40.86 43.11
N GLY A 223 -14.09 -41.51 42.70
CA GLY A 223 -15.11 -42.02 43.59
C GLY A 223 -14.54 -43.12 44.48
N LEU A 224 -14.84 -43.01 45.78
CA LEU A 224 -14.87 -44.12 46.73
C LEU A 224 -15.89 -43.75 47.81
N ASN A 225 -17.16 -43.90 47.42
CA ASN A 225 -18.24 -44.23 48.35
C ASN A 225 -18.68 -45.66 47.99
N GLU A 226 -19.17 -46.39 49.01
CA GLU A 226 -19.58 -47.81 49.03
C GLU A 226 -18.42 -48.75 49.47
N THR A 227 -18.55 -49.63 50.46
CA THR A 227 -19.69 -50.11 51.28
C THR A 227 -19.14 -51.00 52.41
N GLU A 228 -19.92 -51.11 53.49
CA GLU A 228 -19.97 -52.21 54.49
C GLU A 228 -18.87 -52.37 55.55
#